data_AF-A0A645FLU2-F1
#
_entry.id   AF-A0A645FLU2-F1
#
_cell.length_a   1.000
_cell.length_b   1.000
_cell.length_c   1.000
_cell.angle_alpha   90.00
_cell.angle_beta   90.00
_cell.angle_gamma   90.00
#
_symmetry.space_group_name_H-M   'P 1'
#
loop_
_entity.id
_entity.type
_entity.pdbx_description
1 polymer ?
#
loop_
_entity_poly.entity_id
_entity_poly.type
_entity_poly.pdbx_seq_one_letter_code
_entity_poly.pdbx_strand_id
1 'polypeptide(L)'
;MGTYRWGQYGYYQDMCAVQLGQGETNCQKLGHNEMPIDCALFACQAKTITHGTHIFDDWFLPSRDELMMLLQFRKTAGLFADRYWSSSEISATSAWQVASATLKASQYYKNARQSVRAVRSF
;
A
#
# COMPACT_ATOMS: atom_id res chain seq x y z
N MET A 1 -3.54 8.21 12.21
CA MET A 1 -3.76 7.37 11.01
C MET A 1 -4.09 5.97 11.47
N GLY A 2 -5.05 5.29 10.84
CA GLY A 2 -5.35 3.89 11.16
C GLY A 2 -4.22 2.96 10.74
N THR A 3 -4.15 1.79 11.38
CA THR A 3 -3.28 0.69 10.97
C THR A 3 -4.12 -0.43 10.36
N TYR A 4 -3.62 -1.07 9.32
CA TYR A 4 -4.36 -2.04 8.50
C TYR A 4 -3.55 -3.31 8.31
N ARG A 5 -4.24 -4.45 8.23
CA ARG A 5 -3.64 -5.68 7.70
C ARG A 5 -3.26 -5.46 6.25
N TRP A 6 -2.32 -6.22 5.69
CA TRP A 6 -1.85 -5.93 4.33
C TRP A 6 -2.94 -6.15 3.26
N GLY A 7 -3.47 -7.36 3.22
CA GLY A 7 -4.47 -7.84 2.26
C GLY A 7 -5.08 -9.11 2.82
N GLN A 8 -5.45 -10.06 1.95
CA GLN A 8 -5.96 -11.36 2.41
C GLN A 8 -4.80 -12.23 2.92
N TYR A 9 -4.85 -12.61 4.20
CA TYR A 9 -3.88 -13.52 4.80
C TYR A 9 -4.13 -14.96 4.33
N GLY A 10 -3.08 -15.68 3.95
CA GLY A 10 -3.16 -17.07 3.50
C GLY A 10 -3.35 -17.24 1.99
N TYR A 11 -3.43 -16.15 1.24
CA TYR A 11 -3.61 -16.15 -0.22
C TYR A 11 -2.45 -15.43 -0.89
N TYR A 12 -1.90 -16.06 -1.93
CA TYR A 12 -0.91 -15.46 -2.81
C TYR A 12 -1.62 -14.89 -4.04
N GLN A 13 -1.45 -13.59 -4.26
CA GLN A 13 -2.26 -12.79 -5.17
C GLN A 13 -1.43 -12.27 -6.36
N ASP A 14 -0.22 -12.83 -6.54
CA ASP A 14 0.75 -12.50 -7.60
C ASP A 14 1.09 -11.00 -7.72
N MET A 15 1.04 -10.26 -6.61
CA MET A 15 1.39 -8.84 -6.58
C MET A 15 2.88 -8.63 -6.29
N CYS A 16 3.75 -9.47 -6.83
CA CYS A 16 5.17 -9.47 -6.48
C CYS A 16 6.00 -8.36 -7.12
N ALA A 17 5.42 -7.57 -8.03
CA ALA A 17 6.16 -6.51 -8.68
C ALA A 17 6.52 -5.41 -7.67
N VAL A 18 7.80 -5.03 -7.65
CA VAL A 18 8.36 -4.10 -6.66
C VAL A 18 8.75 -2.74 -7.24
N GLN A 19 8.90 -2.66 -8.55
CA GLN A 19 9.52 -1.55 -9.26
C GLN A 19 8.61 -0.32 -9.33
N LEU A 20 9.19 0.83 -9.67
CA LEU A 20 8.44 2.06 -9.95
C LEU A 20 7.35 1.83 -11.01
N GLY A 21 6.17 2.41 -10.80
CA GLY A 21 5.01 2.27 -11.68
C GLY A 21 4.21 0.98 -11.47
N GLN A 22 4.63 0.08 -10.58
CA GLN A 22 3.95 -1.20 -10.37
C GLN A 22 2.84 -1.14 -9.32
N GLY A 23 2.72 -0.05 -8.56
CA GLY A 23 1.75 0.05 -7.47
C GLY A 23 0.32 -0.14 -7.94
N GLU A 24 -0.04 0.53 -9.04
CA GLU A 24 -1.36 0.44 -9.65
C GLU A 24 -1.62 -0.97 -10.21
N THR A 25 -0.70 -1.51 -11.00
CA THR A 25 -0.82 -2.86 -11.56
C THR A 25 -0.94 -3.93 -10.48
N ASN A 26 -0.16 -3.84 -9.40
CA ASN A 26 -0.31 -4.72 -8.25
C ASN A 26 -1.74 -4.66 -7.69
N CYS A 27 -2.26 -3.46 -7.46
CA CYS A 27 -3.61 -3.27 -6.93
C CYS A 27 -4.71 -3.76 -7.90
N GLN A 28 -4.47 -3.72 -9.21
CA GLN A 28 -5.39 -4.22 -10.24
C GLN A 28 -5.42 -5.74 -10.35
N LYS A 29 -4.34 -6.45 -9.98
CA LYS A 29 -4.28 -7.93 -10.03
C LYS A 29 -5.27 -8.61 -9.08
N LEU A 30 -5.93 -7.84 -8.22
CA LEU A 30 -6.94 -8.35 -7.30
C LEU A 30 -8.33 -8.36 -7.92
N GLY A 31 -8.71 -9.53 -8.40
CA GLY A 31 -10.10 -9.87 -8.70
C GLY A 31 -10.67 -10.77 -7.61
N HIS A 32 -11.08 -10.23 -6.46
CA HIS A 32 -11.83 -11.03 -5.48
C HIS A 32 -12.95 -10.26 -4.76
N ASN A 33 -14.08 -10.94 -4.60
CA ASN A 33 -15.29 -10.52 -3.87
C ASN A 33 -15.12 -10.46 -2.33
N GLU A 34 -13.94 -10.75 -1.77
CA GLU A 34 -13.75 -10.92 -0.31
C GLU A 34 -12.46 -10.25 0.21
N MET A 35 -12.15 -9.05 -0.27
CA MET A 35 -11.09 -8.27 0.35
C MET A 35 -11.52 -7.83 1.76
N PRO A 36 -10.77 -8.15 2.84
CA PRO A 36 -11.14 -7.70 4.17
C PRO A 36 -11.23 -6.17 4.24
N ILE A 37 -12.34 -5.64 4.75
CA ILE A 37 -12.60 -4.20 4.86
C ILE A 37 -11.56 -3.46 5.74
N ASP A 38 -10.79 -4.18 6.55
CA ASP A 38 -9.76 -3.66 7.43
C ASP A 38 -8.33 -3.83 6.88
N CYS A 39 -8.18 -4.11 5.58
CA CYS A 39 -6.87 -4.25 4.92
C CYS A 39 -6.40 -2.95 4.23
N ALA A 40 -5.09 -2.89 3.98
CA ALA A 40 -4.37 -1.73 3.49
C ALA A 40 -4.80 -1.34 2.08
N LEU A 41 -5.00 -2.35 1.24
CA LEU A 41 -5.45 -2.14 -0.11
C LEU A 41 -6.87 -1.58 -0.15
N PHE A 42 -7.81 -2.18 0.60
CA PHE A 42 -9.17 -1.67 0.71
C PHE A 42 -9.17 -0.21 1.18
N ALA A 43 -8.39 0.11 2.21
CA ALA A 43 -8.27 1.47 2.72
C ALA A 43 -7.74 2.48 1.68
N CYS A 44 -6.90 2.03 0.74
CA CYS A 44 -6.40 2.90 -0.34
C CYS A 44 -7.44 3.04 -1.45
N GLN A 45 -8.04 1.94 -1.92
CA GLN A 45 -9.02 1.95 -3.01
C GLN A 45 -10.35 2.60 -2.62
N ALA A 46 -10.76 2.53 -1.35
CA ALA A 46 -11.97 3.18 -0.84
C ALA A 46 -11.78 4.70 -0.60
N LYS A 47 -10.58 5.24 -0.87
CA LYS A 47 -10.31 6.65 -0.65
C LYS A 47 -10.91 7.48 -1.79
N THR A 48 -11.69 8.49 -1.43
CA THR A 48 -12.22 9.47 -2.37
C THR A 48 -11.93 10.87 -1.85
N ILE A 49 -11.43 11.75 -2.72
CA ILE A 49 -11.25 13.17 -2.42
C ILE A 49 -11.97 14.00 -3.47
N THR A 50 -12.82 14.93 -3.03
CA THR A 50 -13.48 15.89 -3.92
C THR A 50 -12.79 17.24 -3.84
N HIS A 51 -12.44 17.82 -4.99
CA HIS A 51 -11.89 19.17 -5.10
C HIS A 51 -12.66 19.96 -6.17
N GLY A 52 -13.51 20.88 -5.72
CA GLY A 52 -14.47 21.56 -6.61
C GLY A 52 -15.45 20.55 -7.21
N THR A 53 -15.47 20.45 -8.54
CA THR A 53 -16.29 19.48 -9.29
C THR A 53 -15.57 18.18 -9.62
N HIS A 54 -14.27 18.07 -9.34
CA HIS A 54 -13.48 16.88 -9.65
C HIS A 54 -13.47 15.91 -8.46
N ILE A 55 -13.66 14.63 -8.77
CA ILE A 55 -13.58 13.51 -7.83
C ILE A 55 -12.29 12.73 -8.16
N PHE A 56 -11.51 12.44 -7.13
CA PHE A 56 -10.31 11.61 -7.20
C PHE A 56 -10.54 10.34 -6.39
N ASP A 57 -10.81 9.23 -7.07
CA ASP A 57 -11.09 7.89 -6.55
C ASP A 57 -10.14 6.81 -7.10
N ASP A 58 -9.12 7.23 -7.83
CA ASP A 58 -8.08 6.43 -8.49
C ASP A 58 -6.89 6.10 -7.57
N TRP A 59 -7.15 5.99 -6.27
CA TRP A 59 -6.11 5.80 -5.26
C TRP A 59 -5.67 4.33 -5.14
N PHE A 60 -4.37 4.10 -5.13
CA PHE A 60 -3.77 2.77 -4.98
C PHE A 60 -2.70 2.72 -3.88
N LEU A 61 -2.35 1.52 -3.46
CA LEU A 61 -1.25 1.26 -2.54
C LEU A 61 0.07 1.22 -3.33
N PRO A 62 1.09 2.04 -2.99
CA PRO A 62 2.33 2.12 -3.77
C PRO A 62 3.11 0.80 -3.70
N SER A 63 3.78 0.42 -4.78
CA SER A 63 4.77 -0.66 -4.79
C SER A 63 5.93 -0.34 -3.84
N ARG A 64 6.77 -1.35 -3.55
CA ARG A 64 7.90 -1.21 -2.62
C ARG A 64 8.80 -0.03 -2.98
N ASP A 65 9.21 0.09 -4.25
CA ASP A 65 10.17 1.11 -4.68
C ASP A 65 9.51 2.50 -4.76
N GLU A 66 8.23 2.58 -5.12
CA GLU A 66 7.45 3.83 -5.03
C GLU A 66 7.33 4.32 -3.59
N LEU A 67 7.05 3.41 -2.65
CA LEU A 67 6.96 3.74 -1.24
C LEU A 67 8.32 4.21 -0.69
N MET A 68 9.42 3.57 -1.09
CA MET A 68 10.76 4.02 -0.72
C MET A 68 11.03 5.44 -1.24
N MET A 69 10.67 5.74 -2.48
CA MET A 69 10.81 7.08 -3.06
C MET A 69 9.94 8.12 -2.33
N LEU A 70 8.69 7.78 -2.04
CA LEU A 70 7.77 8.65 -1.29
C LEU A 70 8.30 8.97 0.12
N LEU A 71 8.88 7.99 0.80
CA LEU A 71 9.40 8.15 2.16
C LEU A 71 10.68 9.01 2.22
N GLN A 72 11.39 9.20 1.10
CA GLN A 72 12.47 10.21 1.04
C GLN A 72 11.93 11.63 1.31
N PHE A 73 10.68 11.88 0.93
CA PHE A 73 9.98 13.16 1.15
C PHE A 73 8.96 13.07 2.30
N ARG A 74 9.14 12.13 3.24
CA ARG A 74 8.16 11.84 4.31
C ARG A 74 7.69 13.07 5.09
N LYS A 75 8.58 14.03 5.36
CA LYS A 75 8.22 15.26 6.10
C LYS A 75 7.22 16.10 5.30
N THR A 76 7.51 16.36 4.03
CA THR A 76 6.63 17.10 3.11
C THR A 76 5.32 16.37 2.86
N ALA A 77 5.35 15.04 2.77
CA ALA A 77 4.18 14.20 2.55
C ALA A 77 3.33 13.95 3.82
N GLY A 78 3.78 14.42 4.99
CA GLY A 78 3.11 14.22 6.28
C GLY A 78 3.11 12.76 6.75
N LEU A 79 4.19 12.03 6.47
CA LEU A 79 4.34 10.60 6.77
C LEU A 79 5.24 10.41 8.02
N PHE A 80 4.59 10.14 9.15
CA PHE A 80 5.25 10.07 10.46
C PHE A 80 5.15 8.70 11.14
N ALA A 81 4.49 7.72 10.54
CA ALA A 81 4.45 6.37 11.12
C ALA A 81 5.78 5.62 10.91
N ASP A 82 6.06 4.63 11.74
CA ASP A 82 7.32 3.90 11.71
C ASP A 82 7.47 3.00 10.47
N ARG A 83 6.38 2.37 10.04
CA ARG A 83 6.35 1.36 8.99
C ARG A 83 5.12 1.56 8.12
N TYR A 84 5.32 1.41 6.81
CA TYR A 84 4.25 1.51 5.83
C TYR A 84 4.18 0.23 4.99
N TRP A 85 2.97 -0.23 4.71
CA TRP A 85 2.75 -1.29 3.72
C TRP A 85 2.97 -0.76 2.31
N SER A 86 3.58 -1.59 1.46
CA SER A 86 3.57 -1.43 0.00
C SER A 86 2.61 -2.43 -0.62
N SER A 87 2.21 -2.30 -1.89
CA SER A 87 1.42 -3.29 -2.63
C SER A 87 2.22 -4.50 -3.09
N SER A 88 3.52 -4.55 -2.81
CA SER A 88 4.37 -5.65 -3.24
C SER A 88 4.26 -6.85 -2.28
N GLU A 89 3.81 -7.96 -2.81
CA GLU A 89 3.66 -9.24 -2.12
C GLU A 89 4.96 -10.05 -2.12
N ILE A 90 5.10 -10.95 -1.14
CA ILE A 90 6.21 -11.92 -1.10
C ILE A 90 5.66 -13.34 -1.16
N SER A 91 4.62 -13.63 -0.38
CA SER A 91 4.02 -14.95 -0.30
C SER A 91 2.57 -14.87 0.16
N ALA A 92 1.92 -16.03 0.28
CA ALA A 92 0.57 -16.14 0.84
C ALA A 92 0.44 -15.52 2.24
N THR A 93 1.51 -15.45 3.02
CA THR A 93 1.49 -14.99 4.42
C THR A 93 2.30 -13.72 4.67
N SER A 94 3.08 -13.25 3.70
CA SER A 94 4.00 -12.11 3.88
C SER A 94 3.98 -11.12 2.73
N ALA A 95 4.30 -9.86 3.04
CA ALA A 95 4.39 -8.77 2.10
C ALA A 95 5.50 -7.77 2.48
N TRP A 96 5.79 -6.84 1.59
CA TRP A 96 6.80 -5.81 1.81
C TRP A 96 6.25 -4.64 2.63
N GLN A 97 6.94 -4.33 3.73
CA GLN A 97 6.83 -3.06 4.44
C GLN A 97 8.12 -2.25 4.29
N VAL A 98 8.04 -0.93 4.48
CA VAL A 98 9.21 -0.03 4.47
C VAL A 98 9.26 0.78 5.76
N ALA A 99 10.43 0.81 6.38
CA ALA A 99 10.75 1.67 7.52
C ALA A 99 10.92 3.12 7.11
N SER A 100 10.11 4.02 7.69
CA SER A 100 10.15 5.44 7.35
C SER A 100 11.42 6.15 7.79
N ALA A 101 12.00 5.75 8.93
CA ALA A 101 13.19 6.38 9.49
C ALA A 101 14.48 5.94 8.78
N THR A 102 14.56 4.67 8.35
CA THR A 102 15.79 4.07 7.79
C THR A 102 15.69 3.76 6.30
N LEU A 103 14.52 3.96 5.68
CA LEU A 103 14.22 3.58 4.30
C LEU A 103 14.52 2.10 3.98
N LYS A 104 14.50 1.24 4.99
CA LYS A 104 14.76 -0.19 4.82
C LYS A 104 13.47 -0.95 4.53
N ALA A 105 13.44 -1.66 3.41
CA ALA A 105 12.38 -2.62 3.10
C ALA A 105 12.62 -3.95 3.83
N SER A 106 11.55 -4.59 4.30
CA SER A 106 11.60 -5.91 4.92
C SER A 106 10.30 -6.67 4.68
N GLN A 107 10.38 -8.00 4.63
CA GLN A 107 9.19 -8.83 4.69
C GLN A 107 8.51 -8.76 6.05
N TYR A 108 7.19 -8.83 6.08
CA TYR A 108 6.41 -8.90 7.32
C TYR A 108 5.08 -9.64 7.11
N TYR A 109 4.50 -10.14 8.20
CA TYR A 109 3.28 -10.94 8.12
C TYR A 109 2.06 -10.10 7.75
N LYS A 110 1.26 -10.57 6.80
CA LYS A 110 0.08 -9.86 6.28
C LYS A 110 -1.01 -9.64 7.32
N ASN A 111 -1.07 -10.46 8.36
CA ASN A 111 -2.03 -10.32 9.47
C ASN A 111 -1.63 -9.23 10.48
N ALA A 112 -0.39 -8.74 10.41
CA ALA A 112 0.04 -7.63 11.24
C ALA A 112 -0.48 -6.30 10.69
N ARG A 113 -0.67 -5.32 11.58
CA ARG A 113 -1.20 -4.02 11.21
C ARG A 113 -0.07 -3.01 11.03
N GLN A 114 0.00 -2.35 9.87
CA GLN A 114 0.92 -1.24 9.61
C GLN A 114 0.18 -0.02 9.06
N SER A 115 0.85 1.13 9.03
CA SER A 115 0.31 2.32 8.38
C SER A 115 0.31 2.17 6.87
N VAL A 116 -0.52 2.98 6.21
CA VAL A 116 -0.69 2.96 4.76
C VAL A 116 -0.66 4.38 4.25
N ARG A 117 -0.21 4.54 3.00
CA ARG A 117 -0.31 5.80 2.29
C ARG A 117 -0.76 5.54 0.88
N ALA A 118 -1.99 5.93 0.59
CA ALA A 118 -2.51 5.90 -0.77
C ALA A 118 -1.80 6.94 -1.65
N VAL A 119 -1.53 6.56 -2.89
CA VAL A 119 -0.98 7.40 -3.96
C VAL A 119 -1.87 7.30 -5.19
N ARG A 120 -1.68 8.19 -6.17
CA ARG A 120 -2.38 8.18 -7.46
C ARG A 120 -1.42 8.59 -8.57
N SER A 121 -1.67 8.15 -9.79
CA SER A 121 -0.94 8.53 -11.00
C SER A 121 -1.51 9.84 -11.57
N PHE A 122 -0.72 10.52 -12.41
CA PHE A 122 -1.06 11.80 -13.04
C PHE A 122 -0.69 11.79 -14.52
#